data_AF-A0A176S7D3-F1
#
_entry.id   AF-A0A176S7D3-F1
#
_cell.length_a   1.000
_cell.length_b   1.000
_cell.length_c   1.000
_cell.angle_alpha   90.00
_cell.angle_beta   90.00
_cell.angle_gamma   90.00
#
_symmetry.space_group_name_H-M   'P 1'
#
loop_
_entity.id
_entity.type
_entity.pdbx_description
1 polymer ?
#
loop_
_entity_poly.entity_id
_entity_poly.type
_entity_poly.pdbx_seq_one_letter_code
_entity_poly.pdbx_strand_id
1 'polypeptide(L)'
;MFDEIDKAHPSILTKFLQILDEGRLTDGKGQSCYFSESLIVFTSNAGAQQLALLGDEYRPDSDYSTLQHYYQQALKSARGLDTHPEILNRIGLSNIIPFRHIMDINHVIEIINDLLDKTIVHLETKFGVLLVIDDRDTLLNHLAACTHWQEYGMRNVNQTFESEVLEKIAEKKLADISGNYPLSLKVEKASIKVEFEK
;
A
#
# COMPACT_ATOMS: atom_id res chain seq x y z
N MET A 1 -6.51 -12.54 2.73
CA MET A 1 -6.19 -11.35 3.56
C MET A 1 -7.51 -10.74 4.02
N PHE A 2 -7.61 -10.36 5.29
CA PHE A 2 -8.79 -9.73 5.87
C PHE A 2 -8.39 -8.33 6.35
N ASP A 3 -9.13 -7.32 5.88
CA ASP A 3 -8.79 -5.91 6.12
C ASP A 3 -9.55 -5.34 7.32
N GLU A 4 -8.92 -4.42 8.06
CA GLU A 4 -9.50 -3.68 9.19
C GLU A 4 -10.25 -4.57 10.20
N ILE A 5 -9.58 -5.60 10.72
CA ILE A 5 -10.22 -6.60 11.61
C ILE A 5 -10.85 -5.97 12.87
N ASP A 6 -10.31 -4.85 13.35
CA ASP A 6 -10.86 -4.08 14.47
C ASP A 6 -12.27 -3.54 14.17
N LYS A 7 -12.61 -3.29 12.91
CA LYS A 7 -13.96 -2.82 12.55
C LYS A 7 -14.95 -3.95 12.31
N ALA A 8 -14.51 -5.20 12.37
CA ALA A 8 -15.37 -6.35 12.11
C ALA A 8 -16.45 -6.50 13.19
N HIS A 9 -17.64 -6.93 12.77
CA HIS A 9 -18.72 -7.24 13.70
C HIS A 9 -18.34 -8.47 14.57
N PRO A 10 -18.70 -8.51 15.88
CA PRO A 10 -18.43 -9.63 16.78
C PRO A 10 -18.71 -11.03 16.22
N SER A 11 -19.82 -11.19 15.49
CA SER A 11 -20.18 -12.48 14.89
C SER A 11 -19.17 -12.98 13.84
N ILE A 12 -18.47 -12.07 13.15
CA ILE A 12 -17.40 -12.40 12.20
C ILE A 12 -16.13 -12.78 12.95
N LEU A 13 -15.81 -12.07 14.02
CA LEU A 13 -14.70 -12.39 14.92
C LEU A 13 -14.82 -13.84 15.47
N THR A 14 -16.02 -14.25 15.87
CA THR A 14 -16.28 -15.65 16.28
C THR A 14 -15.98 -16.66 15.16
N LYS A 15 -16.23 -16.32 13.89
CA LYS A 15 -15.90 -17.21 12.76
C LYS A 15 -14.40 -17.31 12.52
N PHE A 16 -13.66 -16.22 12.74
CA PHE A 16 -12.20 -16.27 12.67
C PHE A 16 -11.59 -17.16 13.75
N LEU A 17 -12.17 -17.22 14.94
CA LEU A 17 -11.72 -18.16 15.96
C LEU A 17 -11.82 -19.61 15.51
N GLN A 18 -12.92 -19.98 14.85
CA GLN A 18 -13.06 -21.32 14.29
C GLN A 18 -11.92 -21.61 13.28
N ILE A 19 -11.59 -20.64 12.44
CA ILE A 19 -10.52 -20.78 11.46
C ILE A 19 -9.16 -20.90 12.15
N LEU A 20 -8.88 -20.07 13.16
CA LEU A 20 -7.61 -20.06 13.88
C LEU A 20 -7.41 -21.29 14.78
N ASP A 21 -8.49 -21.85 15.33
CA ASP A 21 -8.44 -23.00 16.23
C ASP A 21 -8.48 -24.33 15.47
N GLU A 22 -9.38 -24.47 14.51
CA GLU A 22 -9.64 -25.74 13.82
C GLU A 22 -9.05 -25.80 12.42
N GLY A 23 -8.54 -24.69 11.88
CA GLY A 23 -8.09 -24.63 10.49
C GLY A 23 -9.22 -24.89 9.49
N ARG A 24 -10.48 -24.62 9.85
CA ARG A 24 -11.64 -24.77 8.97
C ARG A 24 -12.76 -23.79 9.30
N LEU A 25 -13.64 -23.55 8.34
CA LEU A 25 -14.86 -22.77 8.50
C LEU A 25 -16.04 -23.58 7.98
N THR A 26 -17.09 -23.69 8.79
CA THR A 26 -18.35 -24.32 8.34
C THR A 26 -19.42 -23.25 8.12
N ASP A 27 -20.01 -23.26 6.93
CA ASP A 27 -21.10 -22.34 6.56
C ASP A 27 -22.45 -22.77 7.18
N GLY A 28 -23.48 -21.94 6.99
CA GLY A 28 -24.83 -22.22 7.50
C GLY A 28 -25.52 -23.42 6.84
N LYS A 29 -25.00 -23.93 5.72
CA LYS A 29 -25.50 -25.11 5.01
C LYS A 29 -24.76 -26.39 5.41
N GLY A 30 -23.81 -26.29 6.35
CA GLY A 30 -23.00 -27.42 6.81
C GLY A 30 -21.83 -27.75 5.89
N GLN A 31 -21.50 -26.91 4.91
CA GLN A 31 -20.33 -27.09 4.06
C GLN A 31 -19.09 -26.55 4.77
N SER A 32 -18.00 -27.33 4.76
CA SER A 32 -16.74 -26.95 5.39
C SER A 32 -15.67 -26.61 4.36
N CYS A 33 -15.00 -25.47 4.57
CA CYS A 33 -13.78 -25.08 3.88
C CYS A 33 -12.59 -25.22 4.83
N TYR A 34 -11.43 -25.65 4.33
CA TYR A 34 -10.22 -25.85 5.12
C TYR A 34 -9.18 -24.75 4.88
N PHE A 35 -8.51 -24.33 5.94
CA PHE A 35 -7.49 -23.28 6.02
C PHE A 35 -6.16 -23.79 6.62
N SER A 36 -6.03 -25.10 6.85
CA SER A 36 -4.84 -25.72 7.48
C SER A 36 -3.52 -25.46 6.73
N GLU A 37 -3.60 -25.18 5.42
CA GLU A 37 -2.45 -24.87 4.56
C GLU A 37 -2.52 -23.44 4.02
N SER A 38 -3.21 -22.54 4.72
CA SER A 38 -3.39 -21.15 4.32
C SER A 38 -2.57 -20.19 5.18
N LEU A 39 -1.93 -19.21 4.53
CA LEU A 39 -1.41 -18.02 5.22
C LEU A 39 -2.55 -17.01 5.41
N ILE A 40 -2.93 -16.80 6.67
CA ILE A 40 -3.96 -15.82 7.02
C ILE A 40 -3.28 -14.53 7.47
N VAL A 41 -3.57 -13.46 6.75
CA VAL A 41 -3.09 -12.10 7.08
C VAL A 41 -4.28 -11.25 7.45
N PHE A 42 -4.22 -10.65 8.64
CA PHE A 42 -5.12 -9.61 9.11
C PHE A 42 -4.40 -8.27 9.07
N THR A 43 -5.11 -7.21 8.72
CA THR A 43 -4.63 -5.84 8.87
C THR A 43 -5.49 -5.11 9.91
N SER A 44 -4.94 -4.06 10.51
CA SER A 44 -5.67 -3.19 11.41
C SER A 44 -5.07 -1.80 11.35
N ASN A 45 -5.94 -0.79 11.47
CA ASN A 45 -5.53 0.61 11.58
C ASN A 45 -5.53 1.09 13.05
N ALA A 46 -5.73 0.18 14.02
CA ALA A 46 -5.73 0.50 15.43
C ALA A 46 -4.41 1.12 15.89
N GLY A 47 -4.48 2.25 16.59
CA GLY A 47 -3.30 2.99 17.08
C GLY A 47 -2.60 3.85 16.03
N ALA A 48 -2.91 3.73 14.74
CA ALA A 48 -2.20 4.49 13.70
C ALA A 48 -2.41 6.02 13.83
N GLN A 49 -3.62 6.46 14.20
CA GLN A 49 -3.92 7.89 14.37
C GLN A 49 -3.38 8.45 15.68
N GLN A 50 -3.36 7.64 16.75
CA GLN A 50 -2.90 8.07 18.06
C GLN A 50 -1.38 8.11 18.14
N LEU A 51 -0.65 7.33 17.32
CA LEU A 51 0.81 7.31 17.31
C LEU A 51 1.39 8.72 17.06
N ALA A 52 0.86 9.44 16.06
CA ALA A 52 1.30 10.81 15.75
C ALA A 52 0.98 11.84 16.85
N LEU A 53 0.05 11.53 17.77
CA LEU A 53 -0.36 12.38 18.88
C LEU A 53 0.40 12.08 20.18
N LEU A 54 1.07 10.93 20.25
CA LEU A 54 1.87 10.54 21.40
C LEU A 54 3.27 11.14 21.22
N GLY A 55 3.77 11.79 22.28
CA GLY A 55 5.01 12.57 22.25
C GLY A 55 6.27 11.77 21.91
N ASP A 56 7.44 12.35 22.19
CA ASP A 56 8.76 11.88 21.71
C ASP A 56 9.11 10.39 21.93
N GLU A 57 8.42 9.68 22.81
CA GLU A 57 8.61 8.24 23.09
C GLU A 57 8.06 7.32 21.98
N TYR A 58 7.00 7.73 21.27
CA TYR A 58 6.30 6.92 20.26
C TYR A 58 6.33 7.59 18.89
N ARG A 59 7.50 8.08 18.49
CA ARG A 59 7.69 8.64 17.16
C ARG A 59 7.68 7.54 16.09
N PRO A 60 7.35 7.87 14.83
CA PRO A 60 7.43 6.91 13.72
C PRO A 60 8.83 6.31 13.48
N ASP A 61 9.89 6.95 14.00
CA ASP A 61 11.28 6.52 13.97
C ASP A 61 11.73 5.75 15.24
N SER A 62 10.84 5.53 16.21
CA SER A 62 11.11 4.68 17.36
C SER A 62 11.55 3.27 16.94
N ASP A 63 12.32 2.60 17.81
CA ASP A 63 12.77 1.25 17.54
C ASP A 63 11.58 0.28 17.35
N TYR A 64 11.84 -0.83 16.66
CA TYR A 64 10.80 -1.77 16.29
C TYR A 64 10.06 -2.37 17.51
N SER A 65 10.77 -2.59 18.62
CA SER A 65 10.20 -3.20 19.81
C SER A 65 9.24 -2.24 20.53
N THR A 66 9.59 -0.96 20.58
CA THR A 66 8.74 0.11 21.10
C THR A 66 7.46 0.24 20.29
N LEU A 67 7.56 0.26 18.96
CA LEU A 67 6.39 0.28 18.07
C LEU A 67 5.53 -0.98 18.23
N GLN A 68 6.16 -2.16 18.31
CA GLN A 68 5.44 -3.41 18.48
C GLN A 68 4.64 -3.41 19.80
N HIS A 69 5.25 -2.96 20.90
CA HIS A 69 4.58 -2.85 22.19
C HIS A 69 3.40 -1.89 22.13
N TYR A 70 3.59 -0.73 21.50
CA TYR A 70 2.54 0.26 21.29
C TYR A 70 1.33 -0.32 20.56
N TYR A 71 1.55 -0.91 19.38
CA TYR A 71 0.47 -1.45 18.56
C TYR A 71 -0.22 -2.65 19.21
N GLN A 72 0.50 -3.46 19.98
CA GLN A 72 -0.10 -4.52 20.80
C GLN A 72 -1.09 -3.95 21.83
N GLN A 73 -0.75 -2.84 22.49
CA GLN A 73 -1.68 -2.18 23.42
C GLN A 73 -2.86 -1.57 22.69
N ALA A 74 -2.60 -0.86 21.59
CA ALA A 74 -3.65 -0.23 20.79
C ALA A 74 -4.68 -1.25 20.29
N LEU A 75 -4.23 -2.41 19.81
CA LEU A 75 -5.08 -3.52 19.36
C LEU A 75 -5.94 -4.10 20.48
N LYS A 76 -5.39 -4.26 21.70
CA LYS A 76 -6.17 -4.74 22.85
C LYS A 76 -7.30 -3.78 23.24
N SER A 77 -7.10 -2.48 23.04
CA SER A 77 -8.11 -1.45 23.28
C SER A 77 -8.96 -1.11 22.06
N ALA A 78 -8.68 -1.72 20.91
CA ALA A 78 -9.40 -1.44 19.68
C ALA A 78 -10.82 -1.96 19.80
N ARG A 79 -11.80 -1.12 19.47
CA ARG A 79 -13.21 -1.52 19.41
C ARG A 79 -13.34 -2.81 18.59
N GLY A 80 -14.20 -3.73 18.99
CA GLY A 80 -14.39 -5.02 18.33
C GLY A 80 -13.45 -6.09 18.89
N LEU A 81 -12.14 -5.83 18.88
CA LEU A 81 -11.13 -6.73 19.46
C LEU A 81 -11.09 -6.69 21.00
N ASP A 82 -11.43 -5.56 21.61
CA ASP A 82 -11.56 -5.36 23.06
C ASP A 82 -12.51 -6.38 23.72
N THR A 83 -13.55 -6.78 22.99
CA THR A 83 -14.53 -7.78 23.42
C THR A 83 -14.16 -9.22 23.05
N HIS A 84 -13.11 -9.42 22.25
CA HIS A 84 -12.63 -10.72 21.76
C HIS A 84 -11.12 -10.89 21.96
N PRO A 85 -10.60 -10.77 23.21
CA PRO A 85 -9.16 -10.89 23.48
C PRO A 85 -8.57 -12.24 23.06
N GLU A 86 -9.40 -13.28 22.95
CA GLU A 86 -9.02 -14.60 22.47
C GLU A 86 -8.47 -14.59 21.04
N ILE A 87 -8.91 -13.68 20.16
CA ILE A 87 -8.36 -13.57 18.80
C ILE A 87 -6.88 -13.18 18.84
N LEU A 88 -6.53 -12.18 19.66
CA LEU A 88 -5.14 -11.75 19.80
C LEU A 88 -4.28 -12.84 20.45
N ASN A 89 -4.86 -13.63 21.36
CA ASN A 89 -4.17 -14.77 21.96
C ASN A 89 -3.90 -15.88 20.93
N ARG A 90 -4.81 -16.14 19.99
CA ARG A 90 -4.63 -17.12 18.91
C ARG A 90 -3.66 -16.66 17.84
N ILE A 91 -3.76 -15.40 17.43
CA ILE A 91 -2.79 -14.79 16.50
C ILE A 91 -1.40 -14.80 17.15
N GLY A 92 -1.31 -14.55 18.45
CA GLY A 92 -0.06 -14.44 19.19
C GLY A 92 0.55 -13.05 19.06
N LEU A 93 0.91 -12.43 20.18
CA LEU A 93 1.42 -11.06 20.19
C LEU A 93 2.74 -10.90 19.42
N SER A 94 3.54 -11.98 19.33
CA SER A 94 4.80 -12.02 18.56
C SER A 94 4.58 -11.97 17.05
N ASN A 95 3.37 -12.31 16.57
CA ASN A 95 3.03 -12.33 15.15
C ASN A 95 2.41 -11.00 14.68
N ILE A 96 2.32 -10.02 15.59
CA ILE A 96 1.91 -8.66 15.24
C ILE A 96 3.14 -7.93 14.68
N ILE A 97 3.03 -7.56 13.42
CA ILE A 97 4.08 -6.87 12.66
C ILE A 97 3.68 -5.39 12.52
N PRO A 98 4.28 -4.47 13.30
CA PRO A 98 4.07 -3.04 13.10
C PRO A 98 4.67 -2.58 11.76
N PHE A 99 3.88 -1.82 11.00
CA PHE A 99 4.34 -1.14 9.80
C PHE A 99 4.76 0.29 10.16
N ARG A 100 5.98 0.68 9.76
CA ARG A 100 6.46 2.05 9.96
C ARG A 100 5.87 2.97 8.90
N HIS A 101 5.63 4.22 9.29
CA HIS A 101 5.35 5.27 8.33
C HIS A 101 6.60 5.53 7.48
N ILE A 102 6.40 5.74 6.18
CA ILE A 102 7.50 6.12 5.29
C ILE A 102 7.80 7.60 5.54
N MET A 103 8.89 7.84 6.28
CA MET A 103 9.35 9.19 6.63
C MET A 103 10.38 9.72 5.63
N ASP A 104 11.18 8.82 5.04
CA ASP A 104 12.26 9.19 4.12
C ASP A 104 11.74 9.31 2.69
N ILE A 105 12.03 10.46 2.07
CA ILE A 105 11.74 10.76 0.68
C ILE A 105 12.46 9.81 -0.29
N ASN A 106 13.63 9.28 0.09
CA ASN A 106 14.36 8.34 -0.75
C ASN A 106 13.56 7.06 -1.01
N HIS A 107 12.84 6.55 0.01
CA HIS A 107 11.95 5.39 -0.19
C HIS A 107 10.78 5.71 -1.13
N VAL A 108 10.26 6.94 -1.08
CA VAL A 108 9.19 7.37 -2.00
C VAL A 108 9.73 7.43 -3.43
N ILE A 109 10.93 7.98 -3.63
CA ILE A 109 11.61 8.00 -4.92
C ILE A 109 11.84 6.59 -5.45
N GLU A 110 12.33 5.65 -4.62
CA GLU A 110 12.52 4.24 -5.00
C GLU A 110 11.20 3.58 -5.44
N ILE A 111 10.10 3.86 -4.75
CA ILE A 111 8.78 3.33 -5.09
C ILE A 111 8.28 3.90 -6.42
N ILE A 112 8.40 5.22 -6.62
CA ILE A 112 8.05 5.85 -7.90
C ILE A 112 8.91 5.29 -9.02
N ASN A 113 10.20 5.03 -8.76
CA ASN A 113 11.10 4.43 -9.73
C ASN A 113 10.66 3.02 -10.14
N ASP A 114 10.26 2.17 -9.18
CA ASP A 114 9.73 0.84 -9.44
C ASP A 114 8.39 0.89 -10.20
N LEU A 115 7.52 1.86 -9.89
CA LEU A 115 6.29 2.09 -10.67
C LEU A 115 6.61 2.48 -12.12
N LEU A 116 7.57 3.39 -12.34
CA LEU A 116 8.03 3.75 -13.68
C LEU A 116 8.57 2.55 -14.45
N ASP A 117 9.45 1.74 -13.83
CA ASP A 117 10.03 0.56 -14.48
C ASP A 117 8.95 -0.45 -14.90
N LYS A 118 7.98 -0.71 -14.01
CA LYS A 118 6.81 -1.55 -14.32
C LYS A 118 5.99 -0.98 -15.46
N THR A 119 5.78 0.34 -15.50
CA THR A 119 5.04 1.00 -16.59
C THR A 119 5.77 0.89 -17.92
N ILE A 120 7.09 1.13 -17.96
CA ILE A 120 7.91 0.99 -19.18
C ILE A 120 7.78 -0.43 -19.74
N VAL A 121 8.01 -1.43 -18.90
CA VAL A 121 7.91 -2.85 -19.31
C VAL A 121 6.49 -3.19 -19.77
N HIS A 122 5.47 -2.69 -19.08
CA HIS A 122 4.07 -2.94 -19.45
C HIS A 122 3.72 -2.34 -20.82
N LEU A 123 4.16 -1.12 -21.09
CA LEU A 123 3.92 -0.42 -22.36
C LEU A 123 4.58 -1.14 -23.53
N GLU A 124 5.84 -1.54 -23.35
CA GLU A 124 6.58 -2.26 -24.39
C GLU A 124 5.97 -3.64 -24.65
N THR A 125 5.76 -4.44 -23.60
CA THR A 125 5.31 -5.85 -23.75
C THR A 125 3.88 -5.99 -24.24
N LYS A 126 2.98 -5.09 -23.83
CA LYS A 126 1.54 -5.19 -24.14
C LYS A 126 1.12 -4.35 -25.34
N PHE A 127 1.78 -3.21 -25.55
CA PHE A 127 1.36 -2.24 -26.57
C PHE A 127 2.44 -1.96 -27.62
N GLY A 128 3.67 -2.49 -27.46
CA GLY A 128 4.78 -2.22 -28.37
C GLY A 128 5.26 -0.76 -28.32
N VAL A 129 4.97 -0.04 -27.23
CA VAL A 129 5.32 1.37 -27.07
C VAL A 129 6.62 1.49 -26.28
N LEU A 130 7.65 2.05 -26.88
CA LEU A 130 8.87 2.42 -26.16
C LEU A 130 8.62 3.74 -25.42
N LEU A 131 8.80 3.73 -24.10
CA LEU A 131 8.74 4.91 -23.25
C LEU A 131 10.17 5.35 -22.90
N VAL A 132 10.56 6.54 -23.36
CA VAL A 132 11.84 7.18 -23.09
C VAL A 132 11.65 8.24 -22.01
N ILE A 133 12.58 8.34 -21.08
CA ILE A 133 12.58 9.35 -20.03
C ILE A 133 13.79 10.26 -20.27
N ASP A 134 13.54 11.55 -20.50
CA ASP A 134 14.60 12.51 -20.84
C ASP A 134 15.57 12.73 -19.67
N ASP A 135 15.01 13.02 -18.49
CA ASP A 135 15.76 13.19 -17.25
C ASP A 135 15.02 12.47 -16.13
N ARG A 136 15.52 11.28 -15.82
CA ARG A 136 14.89 10.39 -14.84
C ARG A 136 14.97 10.94 -13.43
N ASP A 137 16.10 11.51 -13.04
CA ASP A 137 16.28 12.03 -11.68
C ASP A 137 15.38 13.26 -11.46
N THR A 138 15.31 14.16 -12.45
CA THR A 138 14.41 15.32 -12.37
C THR A 138 12.94 14.88 -12.33
N LEU A 139 12.55 13.88 -13.13
CA LEU A 139 11.19 13.31 -13.12
C LEU A 139 10.83 12.71 -11.75
N LEU A 140 11.71 11.87 -11.21
CA LEU A 140 11.51 11.20 -9.92
C LEU A 140 11.36 12.22 -8.79
N ASN A 141 12.26 13.19 -8.72
CA ASN A 141 12.21 14.24 -7.70
C ASN A 141 10.96 15.12 -7.83
N HIS A 142 10.55 15.44 -9.07
CA HIS A 142 9.33 16.20 -9.33
C HIS A 142 8.09 15.43 -8.87
N LEU A 143 7.94 14.17 -9.28
CA LEU A 143 6.82 13.31 -8.87
C LEU A 143 6.78 13.17 -7.35
N ALA A 144 7.91 12.88 -6.72
CA ALA A 144 8.04 12.73 -5.28
C ALA A 144 7.55 13.97 -4.53
N ALA A 145 7.93 15.17 -4.99
CA ALA A 145 7.46 16.44 -4.41
C ALA A 145 5.94 16.65 -4.57
N CYS A 146 5.35 16.26 -5.70
CA CYS A 146 3.91 16.37 -5.96
C CYS A 146 3.07 15.41 -5.10
N THR A 147 3.67 14.33 -4.57
CA THR A 147 2.91 13.30 -3.85
C THR A 147 2.40 13.71 -2.47
N HIS A 148 2.89 14.80 -1.87
CA HIS A 148 2.52 15.21 -0.49
C HIS A 148 2.43 14.02 0.50
N TRP A 149 3.35 13.04 0.36
CA TRP A 149 3.23 11.72 1.00
C TRP A 149 3.26 11.78 2.54
N GLN A 150 3.85 12.82 3.12
CA GLN A 150 3.91 13.01 4.57
C GLN A 150 2.51 13.22 5.17
N GLU A 151 1.59 13.85 4.43
CA GLU A 151 0.23 14.16 4.90
C GLU A 151 -0.76 13.03 4.54
N TYR A 152 -0.61 12.45 3.35
CA TYR A 152 -1.61 11.53 2.78
C TYR A 152 -1.11 10.08 2.60
N GLY A 153 0.14 9.80 2.97
CA GLY A 153 0.76 8.49 2.86
C GLY A 153 0.95 8.00 1.42
N MET A 154 1.29 6.72 1.29
CA MET A 154 1.60 6.09 -0.01
C MET A 154 0.42 6.01 -0.98
N ARG A 155 -0.83 6.14 -0.49
CA ARG A 155 -1.99 6.19 -1.38
C ARG A 155 -1.89 7.37 -2.34
N ASN A 156 -1.41 8.52 -1.86
CA ASN A 156 -1.26 9.70 -2.68
C ASN A 156 -0.08 9.58 -3.67
N VAL A 157 0.93 8.76 -3.36
CA VAL A 157 2.01 8.43 -4.31
C VAL A 157 1.45 7.73 -5.54
N ASN A 158 0.63 6.68 -5.34
CA ASN A 158 -0.01 5.97 -6.44
C ASN A 158 -0.97 6.86 -7.23
N GLN A 159 -1.79 7.66 -6.53
CA GLN A 159 -2.73 8.57 -7.17
C GLN A 159 -2.03 9.65 -8.01
N THR A 160 -0.96 10.23 -7.47
CA THR A 160 -0.14 11.22 -8.19
C THR A 160 0.52 10.57 -9.40
N PHE A 161 1.05 9.36 -9.27
CA PHE A 161 1.63 8.64 -10.39
C PHE A 161 0.59 8.35 -11.48
N GLU A 162 -0.62 7.93 -11.09
CA GLU A 162 -1.71 7.68 -12.02
C GLU A 162 -2.11 8.95 -12.78
N SER A 163 -2.35 10.07 -12.09
CA SER A 163 -2.75 11.32 -12.73
C SER A 163 -1.64 12.00 -13.53
N GLU A 164 -0.41 12.01 -13.00
CA GLU A 164 0.69 12.77 -13.60
C GLU A 164 1.44 12.00 -14.70
N VAL A 165 1.35 10.65 -14.71
CA VAL A 165 2.04 9.79 -15.67
C VAL A 165 1.04 9.00 -16.51
N LEU A 166 0.24 8.13 -15.89
CA LEU A 166 -0.58 7.17 -16.64
C LEU A 166 -1.69 7.85 -17.44
N GLU A 167 -2.41 8.78 -16.85
CA GLU A 167 -3.46 9.55 -17.53
C GLU A 167 -2.88 10.35 -18.70
N LYS A 168 -1.73 11.03 -18.50
CA LYS A 168 -1.08 11.81 -19.56
C LYS A 168 -0.57 10.94 -20.72
N ILE A 169 -0.15 9.71 -20.43
CA ILE A 169 0.18 8.72 -21.45
C ILE A 169 -1.09 8.26 -22.17
N ALA A 170 -2.16 7.96 -21.44
CA ALA A 170 -3.42 7.47 -21.99
C ALA A 170 -4.15 8.52 -22.86
N GLU A 171 -4.00 9.81 -22.56
CA GLU A 171 -4.50 10.91 -23.38
C GLU A 171 -3.86 10.97 -24.77
N LYS A 172 -2.68 10.35 -24.96
CA LYS A 172 -2.05 10.26 -26.28
C LYS A 172 -2.81 9.24 -27.12
N LYS A 173 -3.38 9.72 -28.22
CA LYS A 173 -4.22 8.91 -29.10
C LYS A 173 -3.44 7.69 -29.60
N LEU A 174 -4.03 6.51 -29.42
CA LEU A 174 -3.57 5.24 -30.02
C LEU A 174 -3.34 5.32 -31.54
N ALA A 175 -4.01 6.23 -32.24
CA ALA A 175 -3.81 6.43 -33.68
C ALA A 175 -2.38 6.90 -34.03
N ASP A 176 -1.70 7.63 -33.14
CA ASP A 176 -0.32 8.11 -33.36
C ASP A 176 0.75 7.05 -32.99
N ILE A 177 0.37 6.02 -32.23
CA ILE A 177 1.24 4.88 -31.86
C ILE A 177 1.59 4.01 -33.08
N SER A 178 0.79 4.11 -34.15
CA SER A 178 1.05 3.40 -35.43
C SER A 178 2.33 3.87 -36.15
N GLY A 179 2.89 5.02 -35.77
CA GLY A 179 4.11 5.58 -36.36
C GLY A 179 5.43 4.97 -35.86
N ASN A 180 5.40 4.09 -34.85
CA ASN A 180 6.58 3.45 -34.25
C ASN A 180 7.57 4.45 -33.58
N TYR A 181 7.11 5.65 -33.24
CA TYR A 181 7.91 6.66 -32.56
C TYR A 181 7.89 6.42 -31.04
N PRO A 182 9.03 6.54 -30.34
CA PRO A 182 9.04 6.44 -28.90
C PRO A 182 8.27 7.59 -28.26
N LEU A 183 7.65 7.29 -27.13
CA LEU A 183 6.97 8.26 -26.29
C LEU A 183 7.96 8.80 -25.26
N SER A 184 8.19 10.10 -25.24
CA SER A 184 9.07 10.75 -24.26
C SER A 184 8.27 11.39 -23.13
N LEU A 185 8.76 11.18 -21.90
CA LEU A 185 8.35 11.86 -20.66
C LEU A 185 9.37 12.93 -20.28
N LYS A 186 8.92 14.19 -20.16
CA LYS A 186 9.75 15.35 -19.81
C LYS A 186 9.10 16.18 -18.71
N VAL A 187 9.92 16.77 -17.83
CA VAL A 187 9.44 17.78 -16.88
C VAL A 187 9.68 19.17 -17.47
N GLU A 188 8.61 19.91 -17.74
CA GLU A 188 8.66 21.29 -18.22
C GLU A 188 7.86 22.23 -17.32
N LYS A 189 8.49 23.31 -16.84
CA LYS A 189 7.84 24.36 -16.02
C LYS A 189 6.99 23.78 -14.87
N ALA A 190 7.55 22.78 -14.18
CA ALA A 190 6.89 22.04 -13.09
C ALA A 190 5.62 21.27 -13.51
N SER A 191 5.56 20.81 -14.76
CA SER A 191 4.53 19.90 -15.25
C SER A 191 5.15 18.77 -16.07
N ILE A 192 4.63 17.56 -15.93
CA ILE A 192 5.03 16.46 -16.80
C ILE A 192 4.35 16.61 -18.16
N LYS A 193 5.17 16.60 -19.21
CA LYS A 193 4.73 16.51 -20.59
C LYS A 193 5.07 15.15 -21.16
N VAL A 194 4.15 14.67 -21.98
CA VAL A 194 4.28 13.44 -22.75
C VAL A 194 4.22 13.83 -24.22
N GLU A 195 5.21 13.45 -25.03
CA GLU A 195 5.30 13.79 -26.46
C GLU A 195 5.89 12.62 -27.26
N PHE A 196 5.52 12.47 -28.53
CA PHE A 196 6.18 11.50 -29.41
C PHE A 196 7.47 12.11 -29.95
N GLU A 197 8.59 11.39 -29.86
CA GLU A 197 9.83 11.80 -30.51
C GLU A 197 9.73 11.53 -32.02
N LYS A 198 9.62 12.60 -32.82
CA LYS A 198 9.57 12.52 -34.29
C LYS A 198 10.95 12.64 -34.92
#